data_AF-A0A425WB60-F1
#
_entry.id   AF-A0A425WB60-F1
#
_cell.length_a   1.000
_cell.length_b   1.000
_cell.length_c   1.000
_cell.angle_alpha   90.00
_cell.angle_beta   90.00
_cell.angle_gamma   90.00
#
_symmetry.space_group_name_H-M   'P 1'
#
loop_
_entity.id
_entity.type
_entity.pdbx_description
1 polymer ?
#
loop_
_entity_poly.entity_id
_entity_poly.type
_entity_poly.pdbx_seq_one_letter_code
_entity_poly.pdbx_strand_id
1 'polypeptide(L)'
;MANVKRSPWLLHYDGSSCNGCDIEVLACMTPVYDAERLGVENTGDPMQADILLITGGINAQAEPVVKQIYDQMPRPKVVVAVGICACTGGVFKDAYNIKGGADTVVPVDIYVPGCAARPQSIIDGIIQARELFQKRSEEHDAMVKAGLTYEQYKKMKDEEEAKKVAAAKAEEDRREEENNG
;
A
#
# COMPACT_ATOMS: atom_id res chain seq x y z
N MET A 1 -6.72 -6.90 -21.89
CA MET A 1 -5.64 -6.07 -21.31
C MET A 1 -4.41 -6.94 -21.13
N ALA A 2 -3.23 -6.34 -21.22
CA ALA A 2 -1.95 -7.06 -21.13
C ALA A 2 -1.84 -7.79 -19.79
N ASN A 3 -1.37 -9.04 -19.80
CA ASN A 3 -1.05 -9.80 -18.60
C ASN A 3 0.11 -9.10 -17.86
N VAL A 4 -0.16 -8.16 -16.95
CA VAL A 4 0.84 -7.48 -16.08
C VAL A 4 1.36 -8.43 -14.99
N LYS A 5 1.42 -9.74 -15.28
CA LYS A 5 1.66 -10.81 -14.31
C LYS A 5 3.04 -10.74 -13.64
N ARG A 6 3.97 -9.97 -14.21
CA ARG A 6 5.38 -9.98 -13.81
C ARG A 6 6.05 -8.62 -13.86
N SER A 7 5.33 -7.52 -14.06
CA SER A 7 5.97 -6.21 -14.29
C SER A 7 5.26 -5.01 -13.63
N PRO A 8 4.97 -5.02 -12.31
CA PRO A 8 4.35 -3.86 -11.69
C PRO A 8 5.35 -2.71 -11.54
N TRP A 9 4.92 -1.50 -11.83
CA TRP A 9 5.78 -0.32 -11.70
C TRP A 9 5.59 0.37 -10.35
N LEU A 10 6.71 0.74 -9.74
CA LEU A 10 6.77 1.39 -8.44
C LEU A 10 6.85 2.90 -8.66
N LEU A 11 6.13 3.67 -7.86
CA LEU A 11 6.38 5.10 -7.69
C LEU A 11 6.80 5.31 -6.23
N HIS A 12 8.05 5.73 -6.04
CA HIS A 12 8.52 6.18 -4.73
C HIS A 12 8.18 7.66 -4.53
N TYR A 13 7.57 7.99 -3.40
CA TYR A 13 7.30 9.36 -3.00
C TYR A 13 7.65 9.61 -1.53
N ASP A 14 8.30 10.75 -1.30
CA ASP A 14 8.65 11.23 0.04
C ASP A 14 7.55 12.15 0.60
N GLY A 15 6.90 11.72 1.68
CA GLY A 15 5.88 12.51 2.37
C GLY A 15 6.43 13.55 3.36
N SER A 16 7.52 13.24 4.06
CA SER A 16 8.29 14.14 4.95
C SER A 16 9.34 13.33 5.72
N SER A 17 10.15 12.60 4.96
CA SER A 17 11.22 11.75 5.42
C SER A 17 12.45 12.56 5.83
N CYS A 18 13.35 11.92 6.56
CA CYS A 18 14.69 12.41 6.83
C CYS A 18 15.72 11.91 5.79
N ASN A 19 15.25 11.48 4.62
CA ASN A 19 16.03 10.87 3.54
C ASN A 19 16.60 9.47 3.84
N GLY A 20 16.48 8.99 5.08
CA GLY A 20 17.02 7.68 5.48
C GLY A 20 16.35 6.52 4.72
N CYS A 21 15.01 6.42 4.75
CA CYS A 21 14.32 5.35 4.03
C CYS A 21 14.37 5.55 2.51
N ASP A 22 14.50 6.78 2.02
CA ASP A 22 14.62 7.09 0.60
C ASP A 22 15.91 6.53 0.01
N ILE A 23 17.02 6.71 0.72
CA ILE A 23 18.31 6.11 0.34
C ILE A 23 18.20 4.58 0.29
N GLU A 24 17.52 3.96 1.26
CA GLU A 24 17.38 2.50 1.29
C GLU A 24 16.46 1.98 0.17
N VAL A 25 15.39 2.72 -0.18
CA VAL A 25 14.55 2.42 -1.35
C VAL A 25 15.37 2.51 -2.64
N LEU A 26 16.17 3.55 -2.81
CA LEU A 26 17.06 3.67 -3.97
C LEU A 26 18.14 2.59 -3.97
N ALA A 27 18.65 2.21 -2.80
CA ALA A 27 19.61 1.11 -2.67
C ALA A 27 19.01 -0.21 -3.16
N CYS A 28 17.72 -0.48 -2.94
CA CYS A 28 17.03 -1.65 -3.51
C CYS A 28 17.12 -1.72 -5.04
N MET A 29 17.20 -0.58 -5.73
CA MET A 29 17.32 -0.51 -7.20
C MET A 29 18.78 -0.62 -7.69
N THR A 30 19.76 -0.65 -6.78
CA THR A 30 21.16 -0.80 -7.17
C THR A 30 21.52 -2.28 -7.41
N PRO A 31 22.59 -2.58 -8.17
CA PRO A 31 22.98 -3.96 -8.50
C PRO A 31 23.26 -4.89 -7.31
N VAL A 32 23.48 -4.34 -6.11
CA VAL A 32 23.73 -5.15 -4.90
C VAL A 32 22.47 -5.89 -4.47
N TYR A 33 21.32 -5.22 -4.57
CA TYR A 33 20.03 -5.75 -4.14
C TYR A 33 19.13 -6.14 -5.31
N ASP A 34 19.25 -5.42 -6.42
CA ASP A 34 18.64 -5.68 -7.73
C ASP A 34 17.17 -6.09 -7.59
N ALA A 35 16.34 -5.14 -7.13
CA ALA A 35 14.90 -5.33 -7.09
C ALA A 35 14.31 -5.46 -8.50
N GLU A 36 14.93 -4.85 -9.52
CA GLU A 36 14.49 -4.90 -10.92
C GLU A 36 14.36 -6.33 -11.46
N ARG A 37 15.18 -7.29 -11.01
CA ARG A 37 15.01 -8.71 -11.38
C ARG A 37 13.62 -9.29 -11.04
N LEU A 38 12.93 -8.68 -10.07
CA LEU A 38 11.58 -9.09 -9.66
C LEU A 38 10.49 -8.52 -10.58
N GLY A 39 10.89 -7.77 -11.61
CA GLY A 39 10.03 -7.11 -12.58
C GLY A 39 9.54 -5.73 -12.13
N VAL A 40 10.15 -5.15 -11.11
CA VAL A 40 9.76 -3.83 -10.61
C VAL A 40 10.67 -2.75 -11.16
N GLU A 41 10.07 -1.67 -11.64
CA GLU A 41 10.80 -0.50 -12.16
C GLU A 41 10.33 0.73 -11.37
N ASN A 42 11.24 1.64 -11.01
CA ASN A 42 10.85 2.90 -10.39
C ASN A 42 10.51 3.94 -11.47
N THR A 43 9.23 4.29 -11.60
CA THR A 43 8.75 5.32 -12.53
C THR A 43 8.56 6.67 -11.84
N GLY A 44 8.72 7.75 -12.60
CA GLY A 44 8.41 9.11 -12.14
C GLY A 44 6.99 9.58 -12.46
N ASP A 45 6.23 8.81 -13.24
CA ASP A 45 4.87 9.17 -13.66
C ASP A 45 3.82 8.40 -12.83
N PRO A 46 3.01 9.07 -11.99
CA PRO A 46 1.95 8.41 -11.24
C PRO A 46 0.90 7.74 -12.13
N MET A 47 0.69 8.21 -13.35
CA MET A 47 -0.30 7.62 -14.26
C MET A 47 0.12 6.23 -14.78
N GLN A 48 1.40 5.89 -14.65
CA GLN A 48 1.98 4.62 -15.08
C GLN A 48 2.34 3.69 -13.91
N ALA A 49 2.18 4.15 -12.67
CA ALA A 49 2.54 3.41 -11.49
C ALA A 49 1.41 2.49 -11.02
N ASP A 50 1.81 1.30 -10.57
CA ASP A 50 0.93 0.27 -10.01
C ASP A 50 1.03 0.22 -8.48
N ILE A 51 2.24 0.47 -7.96
CA ILE A 51 2.56 0.39 -6.53
C ILE A 51 3.10 1.75 -6.07
N LEU A 52 2.48 2.33 -5.06
CA LEU A 52 2.92 3.58 -4.43
C LEU A 52 3.72 3.26 -3.17
N LEU A 53 5.01 3.56 -3.18
CA LEU A 53 5.91 3.45 -2.02
C LEU A 53 6.02 4.82 -1.35
N ILE A 54 5.46 4.95 -0.14
CA ILE A 54 5.53 6.18 0.64
C ILE A 54 6.56 6.04 1.75
N THR A 55 7.51 6.97 1.78
CA THR A 55 8.50 7.11 2.85
C THR A 55 8.20 8.35 3.69
N GLY A 56 8.63 8.32 4.96
CA GLY A 56 8.42 9.45 5.88
C GLY A 56 7.00 9.54 6.43
N GLY A 57 6.83 10.36 7.47
CA GLY A 57 5.49 10.69 7.97
C GLY A 57 4.77 11.59 6.98
N ILE A 58 3.48 11.85 7.20
CA ILE A 58 2.76 12.85 6.39
C ILE A 58 2.60 14.14 7.18
N ASN A 59 3.09 15.25 6.62
CA ASN A 59 2.87 16.58 7.15
C ASN A 59 1.70 17.28 6.43
N ALA A 60 1.27 18.43 6.97
CA ALA A 60 0.16 19.20 6.40
C ALA A 60 0.42 19.73 4.97
N GLN A 61 1.68 19.85 4.54
CA GLN A 61 2.02 20.33 3.19
C GLN A 61 2.04 19.19 2.16
N ALA A 62 2.44 17.99 2.56
CA ALA A 62 2.56 16.83 1.70
C ALA A 62 1.24 16.09 1.51
N GLU A 63 0.34 16.15 2.49
CA GLU A 63 -1.00 15.54 2.41
C GLU A 63 -1.73 15.81 1.08
N PRO A 64 -1.92 17.06 0.61
CA PRO A 64 -2.61 17.30 -0.66
C PRO A 64 -1.88 16.67 -1.86
N VAL A 65 -0.55 16.61 -1.82
CA VAL A 65 0.26 16.05 -2.91
C VAL A 65 0.16 14.53 -2.93
N VAL A 66 0.30 13.88 -1.77
CA VAL A 66 0.17 12.42 -1.64
C VAL A 66 -1.22 11.97 -2.08
N LYS A 67 -2.26 12.70 -1.66
CA LYS A 67 -3.63 12.42 -2.07
C LYS A 67 -3.81 12.57 -3.58
N GLN A 68 -3.27 13.62 -4.18
CA GLN A 68 -3.33 13.84 -5.63
C GLN A 68 -2.61 12.73 -6.40
N ILE A 69 -1.41 12.35 -5.97
CA ILE A 69 -0.64 11.25 -6.58
C ILE A 69 -1.46 9.97 -6.53
N TYR A 70 -1.98 9.62 -5.35
CA TYR A 70 -2.82 8.44 -5.19
C TYR A 70 -4.05 8.50 -6.08
N ASP A 71 -4.75 9.63 -6.18
CA ASP A 71 -5.95 9.77 -7.00
C ASP A 71 -5.65 9.67 -8.51
N GLN A 72 -4.47 10.13 -8.96
CA GLN A 72 -4.03 10.06 -10.36
C GLN A 72 -3.59 8.67 -10.81
N MET A 73 -3.17 7.80 -9.88
CA MET A 73 -2.76 6.44 -10.21
C MET A 73 -3.92 5.60 -10.75
N PRO A 74 -3.69 4.79 -11.80
CA PRO A 74 -4.70 3.89 -12.35
C PRO A 74 -5.14 2.84 -11.32
N ARG A 75 -6.30 2.21 -11.58
CA ARG A 75 -6.74 1.03 -10.82
C ARG A 75 -6.47 -0.22 -11.65
N PRO A 76 -6.06 -1.35 -11.04
CA PRO A 76 -5.77 -1.56 -9.62
C PRO A 76 -4.48 -0.86 -9.16
N LYS A 77 -4.33 -0.61 -7.86
CA LYS A 77 -3.11 -0.04 -7.26
C LYS A 77 -2.88 -0.59 -5.85
N VAL A 78 -1.65 -0.52 -5.37
CA VAL A 78 -1.24 -0.95 -4.03
C VAL A 78 -0.42 0.14 -3.37
N VAL A 79 -0.62 0.38 -2.07
CA VAL A 79 0.15 1.37 -1.29
C VAL A 79 0.98 0.66 -0.23
N VAL A 80 2.27 1.00 -0.19
CA VAL A 80 3.25 0.45 0.74
C VAL A 80 3.84 1.60 1.56
N ALA A 81 3.67 1.55 2.88
CA ALA A 81 4.30 2.50 3.80
C ALA A 81 5.67 1.96 4.24
N VAL A 82 6.73 2.71 3.99
CA VAL A 82 8.12 2.31 4.29
C VAL A 82 8.71 3.17 5.41
N GLY A 83 9.14 2.49 6.47
CA GLY A 83 9.73 3.10 7.65
C GLY A 83 8.71 3.46 8.72
N ILE A 84 9.19 3.60 9.95
CA ILE A 84 8.34 3.80 11.13
C ILE A 84 7.56 5.11 11.07
N CYS A 85 8.13 6.14 10.44
CA CYS A 85 7.46 7.41 10.21
C CYS A 85 6.26 7.26 9.26
N ALA A 86 6.40 6.50 8.17
CA ALA A 86 5.29 6.21 7.27
C ALA A 86 4.25 5.28 7.89
N CYS A 87 4.66 4.37 8.77
CA CYS A 87 3.74 3.44 9.43
C CYS A 87 2.91 4.10 10.54
N THR A 88 3.50 5.01 11.33
CA THR A 88 2.88 5.48 12.59
C THR A 88 3.14 6.96 12.92
N GLY A 89 3.89 7.69 12.09
CA GLY A 89 4.47 9.00 12.43
C GLY A 89 5.79 8.90 13.21
N GLY A 90 6.12 7.72 13.77
CA GLY A 90 7.40 7.44 14.41
C GLY A 90 7.70 8.37 15.58
N VAL A 91 8.95 8.85 15.64
CA VAL A 91 9.43 9.82 16.65
C VAL A 91 8.66 11.16 16.56
N PHE A 92 8.12 11.51 15.40
CA PHE A 92 7.44 12.78 15.17
C PHE A 92 5.91 12.69 15.31
N LYS A 93 5.37 11.57 15.78
CA LYS A 93 3.91 11.37 15.90
C LYS A 93 3.19 12.46 16.72
N ASP A 94 3.87 13.01 17.73
CA ASP A 94 3.31 14.04 18.64
C ASP A 94 3.71 15.46 18.20
N ALA A 95 4.41 15.61 17.07
CA ALA A 95 4.81 16.90 16.54
C ALA A 95 3.63 17.60 15.85
N TYR A 96 3.50 18.92 16.06
CA TYR A 96 2.36 19.72 15.59
C TYR A 96 2.15 19.70 14.07
N ASN A 97 3.22 19.43 13.31
CA ASN A 97 3.23 19.48 11.85
C ASN A 97 2.98 18.12 11.19
N ILE A 98 3.08 17.02 11.94
CA ILE A 98 2.90 15.66 11.43
C ILE A 98 1.48 15.20 11.75
N LYS A 99 0.75 14.74 10.72
CA LYS A 99 -0.59 14.21 10.87
C LYS A 99 -0.61 12.75 11.32
N GLY A 100 0.50 12.04 11.12
CA GLY A 100 0.68 10.63 11.48
C GLY A 100 1.38 9.85 10.38
N GLY A 101 1.03 8.57 10.26
CA GLY A 101 1.46 7.71 9.18
C GLY A 101 0.79 8.03 7.84
N ALA A 102 1.17 7.31 6.80
CA ALA A 102 0.60 7.42 5.46
C ALA A 102 -0.89 7.01 5.42
N ASP A 103 -1.30 6.15 6.34
CA ASP A 103 -2.66 5.66 6.55
C ASP A 103 -3.67 6.76 6.89
N THR A 104 -3.19 7.87 7.43
CA THR A 104 -4.03 9.05 7.72
C THR A 104 -4.53 9.76 6.45
N VAL A 105 -3.87 9.57 5.30
CA VAL A 105 -4.16 10.29 4.05
C VAL A 105 -4.61 9.35 2.93
N VAL A 106 -3.96 8.18 2.80
CA VAL A 106 -4.26 7.19 1.76
C VAL A 106 -4.39 5.80 2.37
N PRO A 107 -5.21 4.90 1.78
CA PRO A 107 -5.33 3.54 2.29
C PRO A 107 -4.02 2.78 2.07
N VAL A 108 -3.32 2.46 3.16
CA VAL A 108 -2.08 1.68 3.14
C VAL A 108 -2.42 0.19 3.19
N ASP A 109 -1.82 -0.58 2.29
CA ASP A 109 -2.03 -2.02 2.20
C ASP A 109 -0.95 -2.81 2.94
N ILE A 110 0.30 -2.35 2.87
CA ILE A 110 1.46 -3.04 3.41
C ILE A 110 2.31 -2.06 4.20
N TYR A 111 2.76 -2.50 5.37
CA TYR A 111 3.63 -1.72 6.25
C TYR A 111 4.99 -2.41 6.34
N VAL A 112 6.05 -1.66 6.04
CA VAL A 112 7.45 -2.10 6.16
C VAL A 112 8.10 -1.34 7.32
N PRO A 113 8.14 -1.91 8.54
CA PRO A 113 8.71 -1.21 9.70
C PRO A 113 10.24 -1.09 9.60
N GLY A 114 10.79 0.03 10.09
CA GLY A 114 12.23 0.27 10.19
C GLY A 114 12.63 1.75 10.35
N CYS A 115 13.87 2.05 10.75
CA CYS A 115 14.37 3.42 10.93
C CYS A 115 15.90 3.52 10.74
N ALA A 116 16.44 3.52 9.52
CA ALA A 116 15.74 3.29 8.24
C ALA A 116 15.38 1.80 8.06
N ALA A 117 14.40 1.51 7.20
CA ALA A 117 14.07 0.12 6.85
C ALA A 117 15.22 -0.49 6.06
N ARG A 118 15.63 -1.72 6.41
CA ARG A 118 16.71 -2.41 5.70
C ARG A 118 16.25 -2.73 4.27
N PRO A 119 17.15 -2.71 3.27
CA PRO A 119 16.80 -3.04 1.89
C PRO A 119 16.11 -4.40 1.74
N GLN A 120 16.52 -5.41 2.52
CA GLN A 120 15.86 -6.73 2.49
C GLN A 120 14.39 -6.64 2.89
N SER A 121 14.08 -5.88 3.95
CA SER A 121 12.71 -5.67 4.42
C SER A 121 11.86 -4.89 3.41
N ILE A 122 12.47 -3.93 2.72
CA ILE A 122 11.80 -3.17 1.64
C ILE A 122 11.48 -4.11 0.48
N ILE A 123 12.43 -4.97 0.07
CA ILE A 123 12.22 -5.96 -0.99
C ILE A 123 11.12 -6.96 -0.62
N ASP A 124 11.10 -7.45 0.62
CA ASP A 124 10.03 -8.33 1.12
C ASP A 124 8.66 -7.62 1.07
N GLY A 125 8.62 -6.32 1.38
CA GLY A 125 7.43 -5.49 1.22
C GLY A 125 7.00 -5.34 -0.25
N ILE A 126 7.95 -5.16 -1.16
CA ILE A 126 7.71 -5.09 -2.61
C ILE A 126 7.18 -6.43 -3.15
N ILE A 127 7.71 -7.56 -2.68
CA ILE A 127 7.23 -8.89 -3.07
C ILE A 127 5.78 -9.08 -2.65
N GLN A 128 5.45 -8.74 -1.40
CA GLN A 128 4.06 -8.77 -0.91
C GLN A 128 3.15 -7.83 -1.71
N ALA A 129 3.64 -6.64 -2.06
CA ALA A 129 2.89 -5.66 -2.84
C ALA A 129 2.59 -6.16 -4.25
N ARG A 130 3.56 -6.82 -4.90
CA ARG A 130 3.38 -7.46 -6.20
C ARG A 130 2.33 -8.57 -6.14
N GLU A 131 2.36 -9.42 -5.11
CA GLU A 131 1.39 -10.50 -4.94
C GLU A 131 -0.03 -9.97 -4.72
N LEU A 132 -0.17 -8.93 -3.90
CA LEU A 132 -1.44 -8.26 -3.67
C LEU A 132 -1.95 -7.57 -4.95
N PHE A 133 -1.06 -6.90 -5.68
CA PHE A 133 -1.39 -6.25 -6.95
C PHE A 133 -1.88 -7.28 -7.97
N GLN A 134 -1.22 -8.43 -8.08
CA GLN A 134 -1.61 -9.50 -8.97
C GLN A 134 -3.04 -9.98 -8.68
N LYS A 135 -3.35 -10.20 -7.40
CA LYS A 135 -4.71 -10.58 -6.97
C LYS A 135 -5.74 -9.52 -7.35
N ARG A 136 -5.45 -8.24 -7.07
CA ARG A 136 -6.35 -7.12 -7.41
C ARG A 136 -6.53 -6.96 -8.92
N SER A 137 -5.50 -7.23 -9.70
CA SER A 137 -5.55 -7.20 -11.17
C SER A 137 -6.45 -8.29 -11.73
N GLU A 138 -6.35 -9.52 -11.21
CA GLU A 138 -7.25 -10.62 -11.61
C GLU A 138 -8.71 -10.34 -11.25
N GLU A 139 -8.96 -9.78 -10.05
CA GLU A 139 -10.30 -9.35 -9.64
C GLU A 139 -10.84 -8.21 -10.54
N HIS A 140 -10.00 -7.24 -10.88
CA HIS A 140 -10.35 -6.14 -11.77
C HIS A 140 -10.65 -6.64 -13.19
N ASP A 141 -9.85 -7.58 -13.73
CA ASP A 141 -10.11 -8.20 -15.02
C ASP A 141 -11.42 -9.00 -15.03
N ALA A 142 -11.75 -9.68 -13.92
CA ALA A 142 -13.01 -10.38 -13.75
C ALA A 142 -14.20 -9.39 -13.71
N MET A 143 -14.06 -8.28 -12.98
CA MET A 143 -15.04 -7.19 -12.95
C MET A 143 -15.30 -6.63 -14.34
N VAL A 144 -14.25 -6.32 -15.10
CA VAL A 144 -14.35 -5.79 -16.47
C VAL A 144 -15.04 -6.80 -17.39
N LYS A 145 -14.69 -8.09 -17.30
CA LYS A 145 -15.36 -9.16 -18.07
C LYS A 145 -16.83 -9.33 -17.70
N ALA A 146 -17.20 -9.08 -16.45
CA ALA A 146 -18.58 -9.11 -15.98
C ALA A 146 -19.38 -7.85 -16.40
N GLY A 147 -18.74 -6.86 -17.03
CA GLY A 147 -19.39 -5.61 -17.44
C GLY A 147 -19.79 -4.72 -16.27
N LEU A 148 -19.17 -4.91 -15.11
CA LEU A 148 -19.44 -4.13 -13.91
C LEU A 148 -18.66 -2.81 -13.92
N THR A 149 -19.30 -1.74 -13.46
CA THR A 149 -18.61 -0.49 -13.10
C THR A 149 -17.86 -0.65 -11.78
N TYR A 150 -16.86 0.21 -11.54
CA TYR A 150 -16.08 0.16 -10.31
C TYR A 150 -16.95 0.41 -9.07
N GLU A 151 -17.94 1.27 -9.18
CA GLU A 151 -18.88 1.62 -8.12
C GLU A 151 -19.75 0.42 -7.75
N GLN A 152 -20.19 -0.35 -8.75
CA GLN A 152 -20.92 -1.60 -8.53
C GLN A 152 -20.02 -2.66 -7.88
N TYR A 153 -18.78 -2.80 -8.35
CA TYR A 153 -17.81 -3.73 -7.77
C TYR A 153 -17.47 -3.39 -6.33
N LYS A 154 -17.20 -2.12 -6.04
CA LYS A 154 -16.89 -1.64 -4.70
C LYS A 154 -18.04 -1.91 -3.75
N LYS A 155 -19.28 -1.59 -4.15
CA LYS A 155 -20.47 -1.87 -3.33
C LYS A 155 -20.63 -3.38 -3.06
N MET A 156 -20.40 -4.22 -4.07
CA MET A 156 -20.45 -5.67 -3.91
C MET A 156 -19.39 -6.20 -2.94
N LYS A 157 -18.15 -5.69 -3.02
CA LYS A 157 -17.06 -6.05 -2.10
C LYS A 157 -17.31 -5.55 -0.68
N ASP A 158 -17.75 -4.31 -0.52
CA ASP A 158 -18.09 -3.74 0.79
C ASP A 158 -19.22 -4.56 1.47
N GLU A 159 -20.22 -5.00 0.70
CA GLU A 159 -21.27 -5.90 1.20
C GLU A 159 -20.74 -7.31 1.54
N GLU A 160 -19.79 -7.85 0.78
CA GLU A 160 -19.14 -9.13 1.05
C GLU A 160 -18.30 -9.06 2.34
N GLU A 161 -17.55 -7.98 2.52
CA GLU A 161 -16.68 -7.75 3.68
C GLU A 161 -17.49 -7.49 4.95
N ALA A 162 -18.56 -6.68 4.86
CA ALA A 162 -19.49 -6.50 5.98
C ALA A 162 -20.13 -7.82 6.42
N LYS A 163 -20.49 -8.71 5.49
CA LYS A 163 -21.00 -10.06 5.82
C LYS A 163 -19.95 -10.93 6.51
N LYS A 164 -18.68 -10.88 6.07
CA LYS A 164 -17.58 -11.62 6.72
C LYS A 164 -17.33 -11.13 8.14
N VAL A 165 -17.29 -9.82 8.34
CA VAL A 165 -17.11 -9.22 9.67
C VAL A 165 -18.29 -9.57 10.58
N ALA A 166 -19.52 -9.50 10.09
CA ALA A 166 -20.70 -9.91 10.84
C ALA A 166 -20.69 -11.41 11.19
N ALA A 167 -20.25 -12.27 10.27
CA ALA A 167 -20.14 -13.70 10.50
C ALA A 167 -19.05 -14.04 11.54
N ALA A 168 -17.88 -13.41 11.43
CA ALA A 168 -16.78 -13.59 12.39
C ALA A 168 -17.18 -13.14 13.80
N LYS A 169 -17.85 -11.98 13.90
CA LYS A 169 -18.38 -11.49 15.18
C LYS A 169 -19.42 -12.43 15.78
N ALA A 170 -20.35 -12.95 14.98
CA ALA A 170 -21.35 -13.91 15.45
C ALA A 170 -20.77 -15.29 15.82
N GLU A 171 -19.56 -15.62 15.36
CA GLU A 171 -18.83 -16.83 15.75
C GLU A 171 -18.02 -16.60 17.03
N GLU A 172 -17.44 -15.41 17.19
CA GLU A 172 -16.79 -14.96 18.42
C GLU A 172 -17.78 -14.85 19.58
N ASP A 173 -18.93 -14.20 19.37
CA ASP A 173 -20.01 -14.08 20.34
C ASP A 173 -20.51 -15.48 20.81
N ARG A 174 -20.62 -16.45 19.88
CA ARG A 174 -20.98 -17.84 20.20
C ARG A 174 -19.91 -18.56 21.02
N ARG A 175 -18.63 -18.34 20.72
CA ARG A 175 -17.51 -18.90 21.50
C ARG A 175 -17.42 -18.32 22.91
N GLU A 176 -17.77 -17.05 23.09
CA GLU A 176 -17.80 -16.42 24.41
C GLU A 176 -18.96 -16.94 25.26
N GLU A 177 -20.13 -17.19 24.66
CA GLU A 177 -21.27 -17.84 25.33
C GLU A 177 -20.95 -19.28 25.77
N GLU A 178 -20.23 -20.05 24.95
CA GLU A 178 -19.80 -21.42 25.28
C GLU A 178 -18.70 -21.49 26.35
N ASN A 179 -17.84 -20.48 26.47
CA ASN A 179 -16.76 -20.44 27.46
C ASN A 179 -17.19 -19.86 28.83
N ASN A 180 -18.33 -19.17 28.89
CA ASN A 180 -18.89 -18.58 30.13
C ASN A 180 -20.03 -19.40 30.76
N GLY A 181 -20.37 -20.57 30.19
CA GLY A 181 -21.36 -21.53 30.72
C GLY A 181 -20.72 -22.73 31.40
#